data_AF-A0AAU5M0E1-F1
#
_entry.id   AF-A0AAU5M0E1-F1
#
_cell.length_a   1.000
_cell.length_b   1.000
_cell.length_c   1.000
_cell.angle_alpha   90.00
_cell.angle_beta   90.00
_cell.angle_gamma   90.00
#
_symmetry.space_group_name_H-M   'P 1'
#
loop_
_entity.id
_entity.type
_entity.pdbx_description
1 polymer ?
#
loop_
_entity_poly.entity_id
_entity_poly.type
_entity_poly.pdbx_seq_one_letter_code
_entity_poly.pdbx_strand_id
1 'polypeptide(L)'
;MAAIKADKAHEITDGSRKVLVGVNDSGVDDQHPDLKPNFDAANSVNCVDNGRPDTTPGAWRPNGSHGTHVAGTIAAARNGVGIVGVAPGVRIASVKVVNTDGFIYPEYAICGFIWAAEHGMDVTNHSYFIDPWTFWCNDNGDQGAVQEAVRRAVNFATNKGVLSVAAAGNANYDLANKTTDNSSPNDTTPVTRPINAGCLDMPTELPGVITVASTTKTGARSGFSNLGLNVIDVAAPGSSILSTIPDGKYGVSSGTSMASPHVAGVAALMKSAHPYWGPRELTRALHKQADDVACPTAPVDARCTGTTAENAFFGEGLVDALDAVKR
;
A
#
# COMPACT_ATOMS: atom_id res chain seq x y z
N MET A 1 -1.00 14.87 -5.54
CA MET A 1 -0.58 15.07 -6.96
C MET A 1 0.67 15.94 -7.08
N ALA A 2 0.63 17.25 -6.82
CA ALA A 2 1.80 18.12 -7.02
C ALA A 2 3.05 17.78 -6.17
N ALA A 3 2.85 17.35 -4.92
CA ALA A 3 3.95 16.99 -4.02
C ALA A 3 4.85 15.87 -4.55
N ILE A 4 4.28 14.94 -5.33
CA ILE A 4 5.00 13.83 -5.97
C ILE A 4 5.15 14.05 -7.49
N LYS A 5 4.93 15.28 -7.98
CA LYS A 5 5.04 15.68 -9.39
C LYS A 5 4.17 14.87 -10.37
N ALA A 6 3.08 14.27 -9.89
CA ALA A 6 2.16 13.47 -10.73
C ALA A 6 1.48 14.30 -11.82
N ASP A 7 1.15 15.56 -11.52
CA ASP A 7 0.64 16.54 -12.48
C ASP A 7 1.57 16.75 -13.68
N LYS A 8 2.89 16.68 -13.46
CA LYS A 8 3.89 16.78 -14.54
C LYS A 8 4.09 15.45 -15.25
N ALA A 9 4.00 14.32 -14.54
CA ALA A 9 4.06 13.00 -15.16
C ALA A 9 2.93 12.80 -16.17
N HIS A 10 1.74 13.30 -15.83
CA HIS A 10 0.53 13.32 -16.65
C HIS A 10 0.67 14.09 -17.97
N GLU A 11 1.60 15.05 -18.07
CA GLU A 11 1.92 15.71 -19.34
C GLU A 11 2.68 14.79 -20.31
N ILE A 12 3.27 13.71 -19.80
CA ILE A 12 4.04 12.72 -20.57
C ILE A 12 3.19 11.48 -20.83
N THR A 13 2.60 10.90 -19.78
CA THR A 13 1.76 9.72 -19.87
C THR A 13 0.84 9.59 -18.66
N ASP A 14 -0.33 9.01 -18.91
CA ASP A 14 -1.27 8.61 -17.87
C ASP A 14 -1.02 7.18 -17.36
N GLY A 15 -0.02 6.50 -17.93
CA GLY A 15 0.22 5.07 -17.73
C GLY A 15 -0.40 4.22 -18.84
N SER A 16 -0.18 2.91 -18.74
CA SER A 16 -0.56 1.94 -19.77
C SER A 16 -1.71 1.07 -19.28
N ARG A 17 -2.74 0.91 -20.11
CA ARG A 17 -3.84 -0.04 -19.89
C ARG A 17 -3.39 -1.49 -19.78
N LYS A 18 -2.15 -1.81 -20.17
CA LYS A 18 -1.57 -3.15 -19.96
C LYS A 18 -1.24 -3.41 -18.50
N VAL A 19 -0.93 -2.37 -17.73
CA VAL A 19 -0.60 -2.49 -16.31
C VAL A 19 -1.87 -2.71 -15.49
N LEU A 20 -1.82 -3.69 -14.59
CA LEU A 20 -2.89 -4.02 -13.66
C LEU A 20 -2.42 -3.83 -12.21
N VAL A 21 -3.14 -3.00 -11.47
CA VAL A 21 -2.90 -2.78 -10.04
C VAL A 21 -3.98 -3.47 -9.20
N GLY A 22 -3.58 -4.35 -8.29
CA GLY A 22 -4.46 -4.97 -7.31
C GLY A 22 -4.67 -4.09 -6.08
N VAL A 23 -5.92 -3.74 -5.78
CA VAL A 23 -6.30 -3.04 -4.55
C VAL A 23 -6.73 -4.09 -3.54
N ASN A 24 -5.78 -4.54 -2.71
CA ASN A 24 -6.03 -5.52 -1.66
C ASN A 24 -6.61 -4.77 -0.45
N ASP A 25 -7.94 -4.77 -0.31
CA ASP A 25 -8.62 -3.89 0.65
C ASP A 25 -10.06 -4.38 0.98
N SER A 26 -10.92 -3.45 1.41
CA SER A 26 -12.34 -3.59 1.74
C SER A 26 -13.29 -3.69 0.55
N GLY A 27 -12.74 -3.79 -0.66
CA GLY A 27 -13.48 -3.76 -1.91
C GLY A 27 -13.47 -2.39 -2.57
N VAL A 28 -13.85 -2.36 -3.84
CA VAL A 28 -13.86 -1.13 -4.67
C VAL A 28 -15.22 -0.97 -5.32
N ASP A 29 -15.77 0.24 -5.25
CA ASP A 29 -16.98 0.62 -5.98
C ASP A 29 -16.69 0.66 -7.49
N ASP A 30 -17.01 -0.44 -8.18
CA ASP A 30 -16.85 -0.62 -9.62
C ASP A 30 -17.76 0.29 -10.45
N GLN A 31 -18.73 0.97 -9.82
CA GLN A 31 -19.66 1.89 -10.47
C GLN A 31 -19.31 3.36 -10.25
N HIS A 32 -18.31 3.67 -9.41
CA HIS A 32 -17.86 5.05 -9.21
C HIS A 32 -17.44 5.67 -10.56
N PRO A 33 -17.91 6.89 -10.93
CA PRO A 33 -17.64 7.49 -12.25
C PRO A 33 -16.15 7.59 -12.60
N ASP A 34 -15.30 7.88 -11.62
CA ASP A 34 -13.85 7.97 -11.80
C ASP A 34 -13.13 6.62 -11.81
N LEU A 35 -13.75 5.54 -11.33
CA LEU A 35 -13.09 4.22 -11.26
C LEU A 35 -13.58 3.28 -12.37
N LYS A 36 -14.87 3.36 -12.72
CA LYS A 36 -15.52 2.52 -13.72
C LYS A 36 -14.76 2.40 -15.04
N PRO A 37 -14.15 3.47 -15.61
CA PRO A 37 -13.38 3.35 -16.85
C PRO A 37 -12.15 2.45 -16.71
N ASN A 38 -11.55 2.39 -15.51
CA ASN A 38 -10.30 1.68 -15.22
C ASN A 38 -10.52 0.36 -14.47
N PHE A 39 -11.74 0.08 -14.03
CA PHE A 39 -12.05 -1.10 -13.26
C PHE A 39 -11.99 -2.39 -14.10
N ASP A 40 -11.29 -3.39 -13.57
CA ASP A 40 -11.16 -4.72 -14.15
C ASP A 40 -11.90 -5.76 -13.30
N ALA A 41 -13.16 -5.98 -13.67
CA ALA A 41 -14.01 -6.96 -13.01
C ALA A 41 -13.54 -8.42 -13.24
N ALA A 42 -12.87 -8.71 -14.36
CA ALA A 42 -12.46 -10.07 -14.70
C ALA A 42 -11.33 -10.58 -13.79
N ASN A 43 -10.51 -9.66 -13.27
CA ASN A 43 -9.42 -9.96 -12.35
C ASN A 43 -9.73 -9.59 -10.89
N SER A 44 -10.98 -9.23 -10.58
CA SER A 44 -11.42 -8.89 -9.23
C SER A 44 -11.95 -10.11 -8.48
N VAL A 45 -11.76 -10.14 -7.16
CA VAL A 45 -12.11 -11.27 -6.30
C VAL A 45 -12.50 -10.82 -4.91
N ASN A 46 -13.28 -11.65 -4.22
CA ASN A 46 -13.51 -11.57 -2.79
C ASN A 46 -12.91 -12.80 -2.08
N CYS A 47 -12.03 -12.57 -1.11
CA CYS A 47 -11.31 -13.60 -0.37
C CYS A 47 -11.80 -13.77 1.08
N VAL A 48 -12.82 -13.02 1.52
CA VAL A 48 -13.19 -12.90 2.94
C VAL A 48 -13.99 -14.08 3.51
N ASP A 49 -14.24 -15.12 2.70
CA ASP A 49 -14.82 -16.39 3.17
C ASP A 49 -13.71 -17.45 3.29
N ASN A 50 -13.01 -17.44 4.43
CA ASN A 50 -11.94 -18.40 4.75
C ASN A 50 -10.84 -18.48 3.66
N GLY A 51 -10.55 -17.37 2.97
CA GLY A 51 -9.57 -17.33 1.89
C GLY A 51 -10.03 -18.03 0.60
N ARG A 52 -11.32 -18.40 0.49
CA ARG A 52 -11.88 -18.97 -0.73
C ARG A 52 -12.22 -17.87 -1.72
N PRO A 53 -11.70 -17.91 -2.96
CA PRO A 53 -11.98 -16.87 -3.94
C PRO A 53 -13.43 -16.95 -4.42
N ASP A 54 -14.15 -15.85 -4.25
CA ASP A 54 -15.48 -15.61 -4.83
C ASP A 54 -15.35 -14.56 -5.94
N THR A 55 -15.59 -15.01 -7.16
CA THR A 55 -15.53 -14.20 -8.39
C THR A 55 -16.92 -13.86 -8.91
N THR A 56 -17.98 -14.09 -8.12
CA THR A 56 -19.34 -13.73 -8.54
C THR A 56 -19.41 -12.22 -8.81
N PRO A 57 -20.10 -11.79 -9.89
CA PRO A 57 -20.15 -10.39 -10.25
C PRO A 57 -20.65 -9.49 -9.10
N GLY A 58 -19.76 -8.60 -8.64
CA GLY A 58 -20.04 -7.68 -7.54
C GLY A 58 -19.60 -8.17 -6.15
N ALA A 59 -19.05 -9.37 -5.99
CA ALA A 59 -18.51 -9.84 -4.71
C ALA A 59 -17.37 -8.94 -4.18
N TRP A 60 -16.62 -8.33 -5.09
CA TRP A 60 -15.54 -7.38 -4.83
C TRP A 60 -16.02 -5.99 -4.36
N ARG A 61 -17.34 -5.74 -4.34
CA ARG A 61 -17.89 -4.44 -3.95
C ARG A 61 -17.59 -4.10 -2.50
N PRO A 62 -17.49 -2.79 -2.19
CA PRO A 62 -16.99 -2.35 -0.91
C PRO A 62 -17.98 -2.68 0.21
N ASN A 63 -17.46 -3.04 1.39
CA ASN A 63 -18.19 -3.00 2.66
C ASN A 63 -17.86 -1.74 3.49
N GLY A 64 -17.05 -0.84 2.95
CA GLY A 64 -16.66 0.44 3.58
C GLY A 64 -16.07 1.40 2.54
N SER A 65 -15.67 2.60 2.96
CA SER A 65 -15.14 3.61 2.02
C SER A 65 -13.67 3.41 1.66
N HIS A 66 -12.91 2.67 2.47
CA HIS A 66 -11.46 2.68 2.46
C HIS A 66 -10.85 2.19 1.13
N GLY A 67 -11.27 1.03 0.63
CA GLY A 67 -10.71 0.45 -0.60
C GLY A 67 -11.04 1.26 -1.85
N THR A 68 -12.22 1.90 -1.87
CA THR A 68 -12.59 2.83 -2.94
C THR A 68 -11.74 4.11 -2.88
N HIS A 69 -11.38 4.59 -1.68
CA HIS A 69 -10.49 5.74 -1.50
C HIS A 69 -9.06 5.46 -1.95
N VAL A 70 -8.54 4.29 -1.59
CA VAL A 70 -7.25 3.77 -2.06
C VAL A 70 -7.25 3.67 -3.59
N ALA A 71 -8.27 3.06 -4.19
CA ALA A 71 -8.38 2.88 -5.63
C ALA A 71 -8.36 4.21 -6.41
N GLY A 72 -9.09 5.23 -5.94
CA GLY A 72 -9.10 6.55 -6.57
C GLY A 72 -7.75 7.25 -6.53
N THR A 73 -7.00 7.10 -5.43
CA THR A 73 -5.66 7.67 -5.31
C THR A 73 -4.72 7.04 -6.35
N ILE A 74 -4.85 5.74 -6.62
CA ILE A 74 -4.05 5.02 -7.62
C ILE A 74 -4.45 5.44 -9.03
N ALA A 75 -5.72 5.27 -9.41
CA ALA A 75 -6.13 5.28 -10.83
C ALA A 75 -7.53 5.87 -11.09
N ALA A 76 -7.99 6.85 -10.31
CA ALA A 76 -9.13 7.66 -10.74
C ALA A 76 -8.85 8.25 -12.13
N ALA A 77 -9.74 7.98 -13.08
CA ALA A 77 -9.56 8.28 -14.49
C ALA A 77 -9.57 9.79 -14.76
N ARG A 78 -8.75 10.27 -15.69
CA ARG A 78 -8.86 11.65 -16.21
C ARG A 78 -10.01 11.73 -17.23
N ASN A 79 -11.23 11.69 -16.72
CA ASN A 79 -12.47 11.64 -17.50
C ASN A 79 -13.24 12.98 -17.53
N GLY A 80 -12.70 14.05 -16.92
CA GLY A 80 -13.37 15.36 -16.78
C GLY A 80 -14.37 15.44 -15.63
N VAL A 81 -14.43 14.44 -14.75
CA VAL A 81 -15.25 14.37 -13.54
C VAL A 81 -14.33 14.23 -12.33
N GLY A 82 -14.76 14.75 -11.17
CA GLY A 82 -14.17 14.39 -9.89
C GLY A 82 -12.68 14.68 -9.76
N ILE A 83 -11.91 13.62 -9.49
CA ILE A 83 -10.47 13.66 -9.22
C ILE A 83 -9.69 12.81 -10.22
N VAL A 84 -8.37 12.99 -10.25
CA VAL A 84 -7.45 12.20 -11.07
C VAL A 84 -6.45 11.50 -10.15
N GLY A 85 -6.28 10.19 -10.33
CA GLY A 85 -5.31 9.38 -9.60
C GLY A 85 -3.89 9.60 -10.10
N VAL A 86 -2.91 8.93 -9.48
CA VAL A 86 -1.51 9.02 -9.89
C VAL A 86 -1.29 8.41 -11.29
N ALA A 87 -1.92 7.28 -11.60
CA ALA A 87 -1.79 6.57 -12.86
C ALA A 87 -3.15 6.38 -13.56
N PRO A 88 -3.77 7.46 -14.10
CA PRO A 88 -5.16 7.43 -14.56
C PRO A 88 -5.43 6.58 -15.82
N GLY A 89 -4.40 6.02 -16.45
CA GLY A 89 -4.48 5.17 -17.63
C GLY A 89 -4.30 3.66 -17.36
N VAL A 90 -3.99 3.26 -16.12
CA VAL A 90 -3.81 1.84 -15.75
C VAL A 90 -5.14 1.19 -15.37
N ARG A 91 -5.18 -0.15 -15.35
CA ARG A 91 -6.33 -0.89 -14.82
C ARG A 91 -6.18 -1.12 -13.33
N ILE A 92 -7.31 -1.17 -12.62
CA ILE A 92 -7.38 -1.59 -11.22
C ILE A 92 -8.32 -2.79 -11.06
N ALA A 93 -7.88 -3.77 -10.27
CA ALA A 93 -8.73 -4.87 -9.82
C ALA A 93 -8.95 -4.76 -8.31
N SER A 94 -10.14 -5.11 -7.85
CA SER A 94 -10.44 -5.19 -6.44
C SER A 94 -10.16 -6.60 -5.93
N VAL A 95 -9.30 -6.70 -4.93
CA VAL A 95 -8.98 -7.94 -4.23
C VAL A 95 -9.47 -7.76 -2.80
N LYS A 96 -10.72 -8.12 -2.54
CA LYS A 96 -11.36 -7.85 -1.26
C LYS A 96 -10.86 -8.84 -0.21
N VAL A 97 -10.13 -8.33 0.78
CA VAL A 97 -9.52 -9.09 1.88
C VAL A 97 -9.95 -8.60 3.27
N VAL A 98 -10.73 -7.52 3.35
CA VAL A 98 -11.28 -7.00 4.61
C VAL A 98 -12.73 -7.45 4.75
N ASN A 99 -13.03 -8.18 5.82
CA ASN A 99 -14.39 -8.63 6.12
C ASN A 99 -15.28 -7.46 6.62
N THR A 100 -16.54 -7.74 6.92
CA THR A 100 -17.51 -6.72 7.37
C THR A 100 -17.18 -6.11 8.73
N ASP A 101 -16.40 -6.80 9.55
CA ASP A 101 -15.96 -6.34 10.87
C ASP A 101 -14.69 -5.49 10.80
N GLY A 102 -14.08 -5.38 9.61
CA GLY A 102 -12.86 -4.60 9.39
C GLY A 102 -11.56 -5.41 9.52
N PHE A 103 -11.64 -6.74 9.63
CA PHE A 103 -10.49 -7.62 9.82
C PHE A 103 -10.01 -8.27 8.52
N ILE A 104 -8.70 -8.51 8.46
CA ILE A 104 -7.93 -9.18 7.42
C ILE A 104 -7.20 -10.37 8.04
N TYR A 105 -7.84 -11.54 8.04
CA TYR A 105 -7.20 -12.75 8.53
C TYR A 105 -6.14 -13.29 7.56
N PRO A 106 -5.18 -14.12 8.04
CA PRO A 106 -4.05 -14.56 7.22
C PRO A 106 -4.48 -15.26 5.93
N GLU A 107 -5.51 -16.09 5.97
CA GLU A 107 -6.05 -16.78 4.81
C GLU A 107 -6.65 -15.81 3.76
N TYR A 108 -7.17 -14.66 4.17
CA TYR A 108 -7.69 -13.63 3.25
C TYR A 108 -6.53 -12.95 2.54
N ALA A 109 -5.50 -12.57 3.31
CA ALA A 109 -4.28 -11.96 2.77
C ALA A 109 -3.56 -12.92 1.82
N ILE A 110 -3.39 -14.19 2.20
CA ILE A 110 -2.77 -15.24 1.37
C ILE A 110 -3.56 -15.40 0.07
N CYS A 111 -4.90 -15.52 0.12
CA CYS A 111 -5.74 -15.56 -1.07
C CYS A 111 -5.47 -14.36 -1.99
N GLY A 112 -5.38 -13.15 -1.43
CA GLY A 112 -5.10 -11.94 -2.20
C GLY A 112 -3.73 -11.94 -2.88
N PHE A 113 -2.67 -12.40 -2.20
CA PHE A 113 -1.33 -12.52 -2.80
C PHE A 113 -1.27 -13.57 -3.92
N ILE A 114 -1.86 -14.75 -3.67
CA ILE A 114 -1.90 -15.81 -4.68
C ILE A 114 -2.73 -15.37 -5.89
N TRP A 115 -3.90 -14.75 -5.65
CA TRP A 115 -4.75 -14.23 -6.71
C TRP A 115 -4.01 -13.22 -7.60
N ALA A 116 -3.33 -12.25 -6.99
CA ALA A 116 -2.56 -11.25 -7.71
C ALA A 116 -1.47 -11.88 -8.60
N ALA A 117 -0.78 -12.89 -8.06
CA ALA A 117 0.26 -13.62 -8.76
C ALA A 117 -0.27 -14.43 -9.95
N GLU A 118 -1.39 -15.12 -9.78
CA GLU A 118 -1.99 -15.98 -10.81
C GLU A 118 -2.70 -15.18 -11.90
N HIS A 119 -3.18 -13.98 -11.59
CA HIS A 119 -3.89 -13.08 -12.52
C HIS A 119 -2.98 -12.03 -13.16
N GLY A 120 -1.65 -12.15 -12.96
CA GLY A 120 -0.67 -11.30 -13.62
C GLY A 120 -0.80 -9.82 -13.28
N MET A 121 -1.10 -9.51 -12.01
CA MET A 121 -1.04 -8.13 -11.52
C MET A 121 0.42 -7.67 -11.50
N ASP A 122 0.67 -6.40 -11.80
CA ASP A 122 2.03 -5.87 -11.80
C ASP A 122 2.39 -5.27 -10.43
N VAL A 123 1.42 -4.64 -9.78
CA VAL A 123 1.57 -3.95 -8.50
C VAL A 123 0.38 -4.28 -7.60
N THR A 124 0.59 -4.48 -6.31
CA THR A 124 -0.49 -4.57 -5.31
C THR A 124 -0.31 -3.52 -4.22
N ASN A 125 -1.42 -2.95 -3.76
CA ASN A 125 -1.45 -2.05 -2.61
C ASN A 125 -2.06 -2.75 -1.38
N HIS A 126 -1.42 -2.62 -0.23
CA HIS A 126 -1.83 -3.18 1.05
C HIS A 126 -1.89 -2.07 2.11
N SER A 127 -3.10 -1.60 2.40
CA SER A 127 -3.32 -0.49 3.35
C SER A 127 -3.85 -1.00 4.70
N TYR A 128 -3.33 -2.13 5.17
CA TYR A 128 -3.74 -2.88 6.37
C TYR A 128 -2.54 -3.61 7.00
N PHE A 129 -2.73 -4.09 8.23
CA PHE A 129 -1.94 -5.19 8.81
C PHE A 129 -2.81 -6.47 8.88
N ILE A 130 -2.20 -7.63 9.05
CA ILE A 130 -2.91 -8.92 9.11
C ILE A 130 -3.33 -9.24 10.54
N ASP A 131 -4.63 -9.43 10.75
CA ASP A 131 -5.27 -9.72 12.02
C ASP A 131 -5.11 -11.18 12.46
N PRO A 132 -5.12 -11.48 13.77
CA PRO A 132 -5.48 -10.56 14.85
C PRO A 132 -4.30 -9.85 15.52
N TRP A 133 -3.07 -10.07 15.00
CA TRP A 133 -1.85 -9.52 15.59
C TRP A 133 -1.27 -8.41 14.72
N THR A 134 -1.14 -7.21 15.27
CA THR A 134 -0.34 -6.15 14.64
C THR A 134 1.08 -6.62 14.37
N PHE A 135 1.68 -7.44 15.24
CA PHE A 135 3.03 -7.99 15.06
C PHE A 135 3.06 -9.52 15.21
N TRP A 136 3.28 -10.25 14.13
CA TRP A 136 3.36 -11.72 14.14
C TRP A 136 4.76 -12.20 14.50
N CYS A 137 4.93 -12.86 15.64
CA CYS A 137 6.22 -13.29 16.19
C CYS A 137 6.64 -14.70 15.75
N ASN A 138 7.87 -14.82 15.24
CA ASN A 138 8.41 -16.09 14.77
C ASN A 138 8.85 -17.06 15.88
N ASP A 139 8.99 -16.58 17.11
CA ASP A 139 9.37 -17.36 18.29
C ASP A 139 8.15 -17.97 19.02
N ASN A 140 6.94 -17.70 18.53
CA ASN A 140 5.71 -18.38 18.91
C ASN A 140 5.31 -19.38 17.82
N GLY A 141 4.99 -20.62 18.18
CA GLY A 141 4.73 -21.70 17.21
C GLY A 141 3.58 -21.42 16.23
N ASP A 142 2.46 -20.89 16.73
CA ASP A 142 1.28 -20.61 15.90
C ASP A 142 1.51 -19.34 15.04
N GLN A 143 2.04 -18.28 15.65
CA GLN A 143 2.31 -17.03 14.93
C GLN A 143 3.44 -17.19 13.89
N GLY A 144 4.47 -17.96 14.20
CA GLY A 144 5.58 -18.25 13.29
C GLY A 144 5.15 -19.08 12.08
N ALA A 145 4.22 -20.03 12.26
CA ALA A 145 3.63 -20.78 11.15
C ALA A 145 2.84 -19.86 10.20
N VAL A 146 2.05 -18.93 10.75
CA VAL A 146 1.33 -17.92 9.96
C VAL A 146 2.29 -16.97 9.25
N GLN A 147 3.29 -16.45 9.96
CA GLN A 147 4.30 -15.56 9.38
C GLN A 147 4.99 -16.22 8.17
N GLU A 148 5.36 -17.50 8.31
CA GLU A 148 5.97 -18.28 7.23
C GLU A 148 5.00 -18.49 6.04
N ALA A 149 3.72 -18.74 6.30
CA ALA A 149 2.72 -18.93 5.26
C ALA A 149 2.50 -17.65 4.43
N VAL A 150 2.35 -16.50 5.10
CA VAL A 150 2.20 -15.20 4.43
C VAL A 150 3.48 -14.85 3.68
N ARG A 151 4.66 -15.04 4.29
CA ARG A 151 5.97 -14.83 3.64
C ARG A 151 6.10 -15.65 2.35
N ARG A 152 5.63 -16.90 2.33
CA ARG A 152 5.63 -17.73 1.12
C ARG A 152 4.68 -17.19 0.04
N ALA A 153 3.50 -16.70 0.43
CA ALA A 153 2.55 -16.10 -0.51
C ALA A 153 3.10 -14.81 -1.14
N VAL A 154 3.70 -13.93 -0.35
CA VAL A 154 4.41 -12.73 -0.86
C VAL A 154 5.53 -13.13 -1.81
N ASN A 155 6.39 -14.07 -1.42
CA ASN A 155 7.47 -14.55 -2.28
C ASN A 155 6.97 -15.15 -3.58
N PHE A 156 5.85 -15.88 -3.55
CA PHE A 156 5.22 -16.43 -4.76
C PHE A 156 4.76 -15.31 -5.69
N ALA A 157 4.11 -14.27 -5.16
CA ALA A 157 3.70 -13.09 -5.93
C ALA A 157 4.90 -12.35 -6.52
N THR A 158 5.94 -12.08 -5.73
CA THR A 158 7.18 -11.45 -6.18
C THR A 158 7.85 -12.26 -7.31
N ASN A 159 7.93 -13.59 -7.17
CA ASN A 159 8.51 -14.46 -8.19
C ASN A 159 7.68 -14.53 -9.48
N LYS A 160 6.37 -14.21 -9.40
CA LYS A 160 5.48 -14.07 -10.55
C LYS A 160 5.50 -12.67 -11.17
N GLY A 161 6.29 -11.75 -10.61
CA GLY A 161 6.49 -10.41 -11.15
C GLY A 161 5.65 -9.32 -10.49
N VAL A 162 4.96 -9.62 -9.39
CA VAL A 162 4.12 -8.67 -8.65
C VAL A 162 5.00 -7.87 -7.67
N LEU A 163 4.94 -6.54 -7.70
CA LEU A 163 5.50 -5.68 -6.66
C LEU A 163 4.43 -5.34 -5.61
N SER A 164 4.67 -5.65 -4.34
CA SER A 164 3.76 -5.30 -3.25
C SER A 164 4.19 -4.01 -2.56
N VAL A 165 3.23 -3.10 -2.35
CA VAL A 165 3.41 -1.81 -1.68
C VAL A 165 2.48 -1.76 -0.47
N ALA A 166 3.02 -1.49 0.72
CA ALA A 166 2.27 -1.54 1.96
C ALA A 166 2.42 -0.26 2.80
N ALA A 167 1.36 0.07 3.52
CA ALA A 167 1.34 1.20 4.44
C ALA A 167 2.18 0.90 5.70
N ALA A 168 2.99 1.84 6.16
CA ALA A 168 3.84 1.64 7.34
C ALA A 168 3.08 1.48 8.66
N GLY A 169 1.79 1.86 8.72
CA GLY A 169 0.98 1.85 9.93
C GLY A 169 0.89 3.22 10.61
N ASN A 170 -0.10 3.38 11.51
CA ASN A 170 -0.56 4.69 12.01
C ASN A 170 -0.41 4.86 13.53
N ALA A 171 0.59 4.21 14.14
CA ALA A 171 0.76 4.16 15.59
C ALA A 171 1.88 5.07 16.13
N ASN A 172 2.55 5.86 15.28
CA ASN A 172 3.77 6.60 15.64
C ASN A 172 4.85 5.70 16.27
N TYR A 173 4.88 4.44 15.83
CA TYR A 173 5.70 3.38 16.37
C TYR A 173 7.03 3.27 15.62
N ASP A 174 8.10 2.97 16.34
CA ASP A 174 9.42 2.70 15.74
C ASP A 174 9.53 1.20 15.42
N LEU A 175 9.31 0.87 14.15
CA LEU A 175 9.37 -0.49 13.62
C LEU A 175 10.79 -1.08 13.66
N ALA A 176 11.83 -0.26 13.71
CA ALA A 176 13.20 -0.74 13.88
C ALA A 176 13.52 -1.13 15.34
N ASN A 177 12.81 -0.54 16.31
CA ASN A 177 13.08 -0.71 17.74
C ASN A 177 11.82 -1.11 18.53
N LYS A 178 11.18 -2.20 18.11
CA LYS A 178 9.93 -2.69 18.70
C LYS A 178 10.14 -3.37 20.05
N THR A 179 9.24 -3.11 21.00
CA THR A 179 9.35 -3.68 22.37
C THR A 179 8.05 -4.22 22.93
N THR A 180 6.92 -3.58 22.64
CA THR A 180 5.61 -3.94 23.24
C THR A 180 4.48 -3.82 22.22
N ASP A 181 3.60 -4.82 22.20
CA ASP A 181 2.29 -4.74 21.56
C ASP A 181 1.22 -4.77 22.65
N ASN A 182 0.31 -3.80 22.63
CA ASN A 182 -0.82 -3.67 23.55
C ASN A 182 -2.17 -3.61 22.83
N SER A 183 -2.16 -3.83 21.51
CA SER A 183 -3.32 -3.68 20.62
C SER A 183 -3.89 -5.03 20.17
N SER A 184 -3.14 -6.11 20.36
CA SER A 184 -3.48 -7.44 19.88
C SER A 184 -3.77 -8.44 21.01
N PRO A 185 -4.57 -9.49 20.79
CA PRO A 185 -5.39 -9.70 19.60
C PRO A 185 -6.50 -8.65 19.50
N ASN A 186 -6.72 -8.08 18.32
CA ASN A 186 -7.69 -6.99 18.13
C ASN A 186 -9.10 -7.48 17.73
N ASP A 187 -9.27 -8.77 17.49
CA ASP A 187 -10.56 -9.42 17.28
C ASP A 187 -11.19 -9.96 18.59
N THR A 188 -10.46 -9.83 19.70
CA THR A 188 -10.93 -10.20 21.04
C THR A 188 -10.46 -9.17 22.07
N THR A 189 -9.96 -9.60 23.24
CA THR A 189 -9.48 -8.69 24.29
C THR A 189 -7.97 -8.51 24.14
N PRO A 190 -7.48 -7.31 23.82
CA PRO A 190 -6.05 -7.05 23.70
C PRO A 190 -5.30 -7.33 25.00
N VAL A 191 -4.07 -7.83 24.87
CA VAL A 191 -3.15 -8.04 25.98
C VAL A 191 -1.84 -7.32 25.71
N THR A 192 -1.24 -6.76 26.76
CA THR A 192 0.12 -6.24 26.67
C THR A 192 1.11 -7.41 26.64
N ARG A 193 1.90 -7.50 25.58
CA ARG A 193 2.93 -8.52 25.41
C ARG A 193 4.26 -7.93 24.93
N PRO A 194 5.40 -8.51 25.34
CA PRO A 194 6.68 -8.15 24.76
C PRO A 194 6.74 -8.63 23.31
N ILE A 195 7.40 -7.85 22.46
CA ILE A 195 7.73 -8.21 21.07
C ILE A 195 9.21 -7.91 20.82
N ASN A 196 9.76 -8.51 19.76
CA ASN A 196 11.15 -8.34 19.36
C ASN A 196 11.26 -8.16 17.84
N ALA A 197 12.48 -8.10 17.31
CA ALA A 197 12.73 -7.88 15.89
C ALA A 197 12.18 -9.01 14.98
N GLY A 198 11.96 -10.22 15.50
CA GLY A 198 11.32 -11.33 14.79
C GLY A 198 9.80 -11.26 14.73
N CYS A 199 9.19 -10.28 15.41
CA CYS A 199 7.78 -9.98 15.31
C CYS A 199 7.55 -8.93 14.22
N LEU A 200 6.80 -9.28 13.17
CA LEU A 200 6.64 -8.44 11.98
C LEU A 200 5.21 -7.93 11.84
N ASP A 201 5.06 -6.64 11.55
CA ASP A 201 3.84 -6.08 10.96
C ASP A 201 3.75 -6.57 9.52
N MET A 202 2.77 -7.44 9.24
CA MET A 202 2.62 -8.07 7.93
C MET A 202 1.44 -7.46 7.17
N PRO A 203 1.61 -7.18 5.86
CA PRO A 203 2.76 -7.58 5.05
C PRO A 203 3.93 -6.59 5.05
N THR A 204 3.77 -5.42 5.67
CA THR A 204 4.70 -4.27 5.58
C THR A 204 6.16 -4.61 5.79
N GLU A 205 6.51 -5.33 6.86
CA GLU A 205 7.89 -5.66 7.20
C GLU A 205 8.41 -6.96 6.53
N LEU A 206 7.63 -7.55 5.61
CA LEU A 206 8.08 -8.75 4.89
C LEU A 206 9.08 -8.39 3.78
N PRO A 207 10.13 -9.20 3.57
CA PRO A 207 11.10 -8.96 2.51
C PRO A 207 10.44 -8.86 1.12
N GLY A 208 10.81 -7.81 0.38
CA GLY A 208 10.31 -7.56 -0.98
C GLY A 208 9.00 -6.75 -1.05
N VAL A 209 8.45 -6.33 0.10
CA VAL A 209 7.34 -5.38 0.19
C VAL A 209 7.92 -3.97 0.37
N ILE A 210 7.38 -2.99 -0.36
CA ILE A 210 7.74 -1.57 -0.20
C ILE A 210 6.94 -0.97 0.95
N THR A 211 7.62 -0.54 2.01
CA THR A 211 7.03 0.09 3.19
C THR A 211 6.93 1.61 3.02
N VAL A 212 5.71 2.12 3.13
CA VAL A 212 5.40 3.53 2.82
C VAL A 212 5.03 4.34 4.05
N ALA A 213 5.86 5.32 4.39
CA ALA A 213 5.57 6.34 5.40
C ALA A 213 4.67 7.47 4.86
N SER A 214 3.98 8.15 5.77
CA SER A 214 3.07 9.24 5.44
C SER A 214 3.70 10.61 5.68
N THR A 215 3.49 11.53 4.74
CA THR A 215 3.78 12.96 4.90
C THR A 215 2.51 13.81 4.91
N THR A 216 2.64 15.00 5.48
CA THR A 216 1.64 16.06 5.40
C THR A 216 1.81 16.85 4.09
N LYS A 217 0.84 17.70 3.78
CA LYS A 217 0.92 18.62 2.63
C LYS A 217 2.14 19.55 2.62
N THR A 218 2.83 19.73 3.77
CA THR A 218 4.03 20.58 3.88
C THR A 218 5.32 19.77 3.77
N GLY A 219 5.25 18.47 3.47
CA GLY A 219 6.41 17.58 3.39
C GLY A 219 6.93 17.07 4.75
N ALA A 220 6.34 17.51 5.87
CA ALA A 220 6.68 16.97 7.18
C ALA A 220 6.14 15.54 7.33
N ARG A 221 6.81 14.69 8.12
CA ARG A 221 6.25 13.38 8.48
C ARG A 221 4.91 13.57 9.20
N SER A 222 3.91 12.78 8.84
CA SER A 222 2.64 12.75 9.57
C SER A 222 2.86 12.24 10.99
N GLY A 223 2.28 12.91 11.98
CA GLY A 223 2.50 12.58 13.39
C GLY A 223 2.08 11.17 13.80
N PHE A 224 1.16 10.55 13.05
CA PHE A 224 0.72 9.17 13.24
C PHE A 224 1.59 8.12 12.52
N SER A 225 2.39 8.51 11.51
CA SER A 225 3.10 7.54 10.67
C SER A 225 3.99 6.68 11.56
N ASN A 226 4.10 5.39 11.30
CA ASN A 226 5.23 4.63 11.85
C ASN A 226 6.54 5.12 11.19
N LEU A 227 7.65 4.75 11.80
CA LEU A 227 9.02 5.10 11.41
C LEU A 227 9.95 3.90 11.64
N GLY A 228 11.15 3.94 11.08
CA GLY A 228 12.17 2.92 11.34
C GLY A 228 13.29 2.98 10.30
N LEU A 229 14.53 3.12 10.76
CA LEU A 229 15.70 3.09 9.89
C LEU A 229 15.83 1.68 9.28
N ASN A 230 16.05 1.60 7.97
CA ASN A 230 16.09 0.35 7.20
C ASN A 230 14.78 -0.46 7.26
N VAL A 231 13.65 0.19 7.61
CA VAL A 231 12.30 -0.40 7.55
C VAL A 231 11.41 0.41 6.63
N ILE A 232 11.43 1.75 6.74
CA ILE A 232 10.74 2.61 5.76
C ILE A 232 11.55 2.64 4.47
N ASP A 233 10.92 2.27 3.35
CA ASP A 233 11.56 2.35 2.03
C ASP A 233 11.41 3.74 1.41
N VAL A 234 10.21 4.30 1.43
CA VAL A 234 9.89 5.62 0.86
C VAL A 234 8.74 6.29 1.60
N ALA A 235 8.52 7.56 1.34
CA ALA A 235 7.38 8.32 1.85
C ALA A 235 6.49 8.86 0.72
N ALA A 236 5.23 9.10 1.06
CA ALA A 236 4.27 9.77 0.17
C ALA A 236 3.23 10.57 0.97
N PRO A 237 2.49 11.50 0.32
CA PRO A 237 1.43 12.25 0.99
C PRO A 237 0.33 11.34 1.52
N GLY A 238 0.06 11.40 2.82
CA GLY A 238 -0.98 10.59 3.47
C GLY A 238 -1.86 11.35 4.46
N SER A 239 -1.69 12.67 4.62
CA SER A 239 -2.59 13.50 5.45
C SER A 239 -3.53 14.35 4.60
N SER A 240 -4.82 14.33 4.95
CA SER A 240 -5.88 15.09 4.28
C SER A 240 -5.95 14.84 2.77
N ILE A 241 -5.92 13.57 2.38
CA ILE A 241 -5.98 13.15 0.97
C ILE A 241 -7.44 13.04 0.54
N LEU A 242 -7.82 13.83 -0.47
CA LEU A 242 -9.10 13.73 -1.16
C LEU A 242 -9.04 12.58 -2.17
N SER A 243 -10.04 11.69 -2.13
CA SER A 243 -10.20 10.62 -3.12
C SER A 243 -11.67 10.21 -3.25
N THR A 244 -11.93 9.21 -4.09
CA THR A 244 -13.23 8.59 -4.32
C THR A 244 -13.72 7.83 -3.10
N ILE A 245 -15.01 7.83 -2.83
CA ILE A 245 -15.68 6.94 -1.86
C ILE A 245 -16.96 6.38 -2.52
N PRO A 246 -17.57 5.30 -2.00
CA PRO A 246 -18.70 4.65 -2.65
C PRO A 246 -19.88 5.59 -2.95
N ASP A 247 -20.72 5.18 -3.89
CA ASP A 247 -21.89 5.91 -4.39
C ASP A 247 -21.54 7.15 -5.23
N GLY A 248 -20.40 7.13 -5.91
CA GLY A 248 -19.97 8.26 -6.77
C GLY A 248 -19.58 9.53 -6.02
N LYS A 249 -19.16 9.41 -4.75
CA LYS A 249 -18.85 10.53 -3.85
C LYS A 249 -17.34 10.69 -3.66
N TYR A 250 -16.95 11.76 -2.98
CA TYR A 250 -15.55 12.05 -2.64
C TYR A 250 -15.40 12.33 -1.15
N GLY A 251 -14.26 11.93 -0.59
CA GLY A 251 -13.98 12.07 0.84
C GLY A 251 -12.51 12.35 1.12
N VAL A 252 -12.26 13.05 2.22
CA VAL A 252 -10.91 13.31 2.73
C VAL A 252 -10.59 12.29 3.81
N SER A 253 -9.43 11.64 3.72
CA SER A 253 -8.94 10.69 4.72
C SER A 253 -7.46 10.91 5.02
N SER A 254 -7.00 10.40 6.16
CA SER A 254 -5.60 10.50 6.58
C SER A 254 -5.11 9.16 7.13
N GLY A 255 -3.89 8.78 6.74
CA GLY A 255 -3.24 7.55 7.15
C GLY A 255 -2.09 7.20 6.19
N THR A 256 -1.19 6.34 6.63
CA THR A 256 -0.24 5.66 5.73
C THR A 256 -0.99 4.86 4.66
N SER A 257 -2.22 4.43 4.94
CA SER A 257 -3.18 3.88 4.00
C SER A 257 -3.50 4.78 2.79
N MET A 258 -3.32 6.09 2.91
CA MET A 258 -3.47 7.06 1.83
C MET A 258 -2.11 7.42 1.19
N ALA A 259 -0.99 7.12 1.85
CA ALA A 259 0.35 7.30 1.29
C ALA A 259 0.73 6.13 0.36
N SER A 260 0.53 4.88 0.80
CA SER A 260 0.81 3.67 0.00
C SER A 260 0.19 3.68 -1.41
N PRO A 261 -1.08 4.09 -1.64
CA PRO A 261 -1.62 4.13 -3.00
C PRO A 261 -0.96 5.16 -3.92
N HIS A 262 -0.37 6.23 -3.38
CA HIS A 262 0.43 7.14 -4.21
C HIS A 262 1.66 6.42 -4.75
N VAL A 263 2.35 5.64 -3.90
CA VAL A 263 3.53 4.86 -4.27
C VAL A 263 3.16 3.73 -5.24
N ALA A 264 2.05 3.03 -5.01
CA ALA A 264 1.55 2.02 -5.94
C ALA A 264 1.25 2.63 -7.33
N GLY A 265 0.69 3.84 -7.37
CA GLY A 265 0.49 4.58 -8.62
C GLY A 265 1.80 4.97 -9.31
N VAL A 266 2.81 5.43 -8.57
CA VAL A 266 4.15 5.72 -9.12
C VAL A 266 4.79 4.46 -9.68
N ALA A 267 4.74 3.33 -8.96
CA ALA A 267 5.25 2.05 -9.45
C ALA A 267 4.50 1.57 -10.71
N ALA A 268 3.19 1.82 -10.81
CA ALA A 268 2.40 1.51 -12.01
C ALA A 268 2.80 2.38 -13.22
N LEU A 269 3.15 3.67 -12.99
CA LEU A 269 3.73 4.53 -14.03
C LEU A 269 5.11 4.01 -14.47
N MET A 270 5.99 3.61 -13.53
CA MET A 270 7.28 3.00 -13.86
C MET A 270 7.10 1.74 -14.71
N LYS A 271 6.21 0.84 -14.31
CA LYS A 271 5.90 -0.38 -15.07
C LYS A 271 5.32 -0.07 -16.45
N SER A 272 4.55 1.01 -16.57
CA SER A 272 4.00 1.47 -17.86
C SER A 272 5.09 1.96 -18.81
N ALA A 273 6.08 2.71 -18.29
CA ALA A 273 7.24 3.19 -19.03
C ALA A 273 8.24 2.07 -19.34
N HIS A 274 8.32 1.07 -18.45
CA HIS A 274 9.28 -0.05 -18.53
C HIS A 274 8.58 -1.41 -18.41
N PRO A 275 7.87 -1.89 -19.46
CA PRO A 275 7.03 -3.09 -19.37
C PRO A 275 7.74 -4.38 -18.96
N TYR A 276 9.06 -4.45 -19.14
CA TYR A 276 9.88 -5.64 -18.81
C TYR A 276 10.50 -5.61 -17.42
N TRP A 277 10.35 -4.52 -16.65
CA TRP A 277 10.85 -4.47 -15.30
C TRP A 277 10.05 -5.39 -14.39
N GLY A 278 10.75 -6.22 -13.62
CA GLY A 278 10.16 -6.99 -12.54
C GLY A 278 10.19 -6.21 -11.22
N PRO A 279 9.74 -6.82 -10.12
CA PRO A 279 9.69 -6.17 -8.81
C PRO A 279 11.05 -5.61 -8.39
N ARG A 280 12.15 -6.34 -8.63
CA ARG A 280 13.50 -5.90 -8.28
C ARG A 280 13.92 -4.61 -9.01
N GLU A 281 13.65 -4.51 -10.31
CA GLU A 281 13.96 -3.32 -11.09
C GLU A 281 13.08 -2.14 -10.66
N LEU A 282 11.78 -2.39 -10.43
CA LEU A 282 10.85 -1.38 -9.95
C LEU A 282 11.26 -0.84 -8.58
N THR A 283 11.56 -1.70 -7.60
CA THR A 283 12.05 -1.31 -6.26
C THR A 283 13.31 -0.44 -6.37
N ARG A 284 14.30 -0.89 -7.15
CA ARG A 284 15.54 -0.13 -7.32
C ARG A 284 15.30 1.25 -7.94
N ALA A 285 14.44 1.32 -8.96
CA ALA A 285 14.10 2.57 -9.60
C ALA A 285 13.35 3.50 -8.64
N LEU A 286 12.39 2.97 -7.89
CA LEU A 286 11.60 3.71 -6.90
C LEU A 286 12.50 4.36 -5.85
N HIS A 287 13.45 3.61 -5.29
CA HIS A 287 14.39 4.14 -4.29
C HIS A 287 15.30 5.21 -4.90
N LYS A 288 15.91 4.90 -6.05
CA LYS A 288 16.86 5.81 -6.70
C LYS A 288 16.22 7.12 -7.20
N GLN A 289 14.94 7.10 -7.52
CA GLN A 289 14.22 8.25 -8.08
C GLN A 289 13.42 9.02 -7.02
N ALA A 290 13.42 8.59 -5.77
CA ALA A 290 12.83 9.36 -4.69
C ALA A 290 13.60 10.69 -4.51
N ASP A 291 12.87 11.74 -4.16
CA ASP A 291 13.47 13.01 -3.76
C ASP A 291 13.92 12.89 -2.29
N ASP A 292 15.24 12.86 -2.06
CA ASP A 292 15.84 12.81 -0.72
C ASP A 292 15.22 13.86 0.23
N VAL A 293 14.84 13.43 1.43
CA VAL A 293 14.29 14.31 2.48
C VAL A 293 15.10 14.16 3.76
N ALA A 294 15.78 15.24 4.16
CA ALA A 294 16.54 15.26 5.40
C ALA A 294 15.65 15.17 6.65
N CYS A 295 16.20 14.61 7.72
CA CYS A 295 15.57 14.66 9.04
C CYS A 295 15.26 16.11 9.47
N PRO A 296 14.12 16.34 10.14
CA PRO A 296 13.73 17.69 10.56
C PRO A 296 14.71 18.25 11.59
N THR A 297 15.12 19.51 11.42
CA THR A 297 15.96 20.24 12.37
C THR A 297 15.16 20.97 13.45
N ALA A 298 13.84 21.13 13.27
CA ALA A 298 12.92 21.67 14.27
C ALA A 298 11.44 21.32 13.97
N PRO A 299 10.65 20.86 14.97
CA PRO A 299 11.11 20.30 16.24
C PRO A 299 11.96 19.04 15.96
N VAL A 300 13.04 18.86 16.72
CA VAL A 300 13.89 17.67 16.59
C VAL A 300 13.15 16.47 17.19
N ASP A 301 12.92 15.44 16.38
CA ASP A 301 12.55 14.12 16.86
C ASP A 301 13.78 13.21 16.73
N ALA A 302 14.36 12.83 17.87
CA ALA A 302 15.61 12.05 17.92
C ALA A 302 15.49 10.66 17.26
N ARG A 303 14.26 10.20 16.99
CA ARG A 303 14.00 8.94 16.28
C ARG A 303 14.24 9.06 14.78
N CYS A 304 14.32 10.27 14.23
CA CYS A 304 14.80 10.45 12.86
C CYS A 304 16.32 10.26 12.82
N THR A 305 16.72 9.02 12.55
CA THR A 305 18.11 8.58 12.42
C THR A 305 18.41 8.25 10.96
N GLY A 306 19.68 8.34 10.56
CA GLY A 306 20.12 8.10 9.18
C GLY A 306 20.73 9.34 8.51
N THR A 307 20.76 9.33 7.19
CA THR A 307 21.28 10.39 6.32
C THR A 307 20.15 11.12 5.59
N THR A 308 20.48 12.16 4.82
CA THR A 308 19.51 12.80 3.93
C THR A 308 19.00 11.86 2.84
N ALA A 309 19.87 10.97 2.36
CA ALA A 309 19.52 10.00 1.32
C ALA A 309 18.68 8.84 1.86
N GLU A 310 18.91 8.44 3.12
CA GLU A 310 18.17 7.32 3.73
C GLU A 310 17.99 7.55 5.23
N ASN A 311 16.76 7.67 5.71
CA ASN A 311 16.48 7.85 7.15
C ASN A 311 15.19 7.19 7.63
N ALA A 312 15.07 7.09 8.95
CA ALA A 312 13.95 6.43 9.62
C ALA A 312 12.57 7.04 9.33
N PHE A 313 12.48 8.28 8.85
CA PHE A 313 11.20 8.98 8.65
C PHE A 313 10.71 8.88 7.21
N PHE A 314 11.62 8.98 6.25
CA PHE A 314 11.29 9.11 4.84
C PHE A 314 11.85 7.97 3.99
N GLY A 315 12.58 7.03 4.59
CA GLY A 315 13.34 6.03 3.83
C GLY A 315 14.29 6.73 2.88
N GLU A 316 14.25 6.32 1.62
CA GLU A 316 14.99 6.88 0.49
C GLU A 316 14.44 8.24 0.01
N GLY A 317 13.32 8.72 0.58
CA GLY A 317 12.75 10.03 0.29
C GLY A 317 11.29 10.01 -0.16
N LEU A 318 10.84 11.13 -0.74
CA LEU A 318 9.47 11.28 -1.25
C LEU A 318 9.41 10.73 -2.69
N VAL A 319 8.45 9.85 -2.99
CA VAL A 319 8.31 9.30 -4.35
C VAL A 319 8.07 10.39 -5.41
N ASP A 320 8.65 10.20 -6.60
CA ASP A 320 8.55 11.12 -7.73
C ASP A 320 7.94 10.45 -8.97
N ALA A 321 6.71 10.83 -9.31
CA ALA A 321 5.99 10.33 -10.48
C ALA A 321 6.57 10.84 -11.80
N LEU A 322 7.22 12.00 -11.82
CA LEU A 322 7.79 12.58 -13.03
C LEU A 322 9.07 11.83 -13.43
N ASP A 323 9.94 11.54 -12.46
CA ASP A 323 11.13 10.74 -12.73
C ASP A 323 10.77 9.31 -13.15
N ALA A 324 9.68 8.74 -12.58
CA ALA A 324 9.14 7.43 -12.96
C ALA A 324 8.81 7.26 -14.45
N VAL A 325 8.50 8.35 -15.16
CA VAL A 325 8.14 8.33 -16.58
C VAL A 325 9.20 8.94 -17.50
N LYS A 326 10.27 9.52 -16.94
CA LYS A 326 11.37 10.16 -17.70
C LYS A 326 12.64 9.33 -17.76
N ARG A 327 12.89 8.46 -16.78
CA ARG A 327 14.18 7.80 -16.57
C ARG A 327 14.07 6.29 -16.68
#